data_AF-A0A968YFV8-F1
#
_entry.id   AF-A0A968YFV8-F1
#
_cell.length_a   1.000
_cell.length_b   1.000
_cell.length_c   1.000
_cell.angle_alpha   90.00
_cell.angle_beta   90.00
_cell.angle_gamma   90.00
#
_symmetry.space_group_name_H-M   'P 1'
#
loop_
_entity.id
_entity.type
_entity.pdbx_description
1 polymer ?
#
loop_
_entity_poly.entity_id
_entity_poly.type
_entity_poly.pdbx_seq_one_letter_code
_entity_poly.pdbx_strand_id
1 'polypeptide(L)'
;MSNLLGRFFQTPATFQGYSGSSLLVSTEIKIADQVTITCSHNFHLRVGRNILLKGDPDTQLELSVMNSHIACNGRTFAVAPDGFQIYPDCNGYADAQFQVDAQGWYRGSLYICLRENQVSATNSLGLSRFLYQVLPHQVPMGWPIEAIKAQAIVSRAIALLSPACLPYGDLDDVYEQSIKAVDETDGLVLSSRPGMLRSFDDLKFTVVCNFDANRAYELALQGLMAEQILASLCPNVFVGRIAIGFGG
;
A
#
# COMPACT_ATOMS: atom_id res chain seq x y z
N MET A 1 2.78 28.80 2.32
CA MET A 1 1.42 28.45 1.81
C MET A 1 1.48 26.96 1.51
N SER A 2 0.61 26.08 1.96
CA SER A 2 -0.75 26.20 2.50
C SER A 2 -1.11 24.86 3.16
N ASN A 3 -1.99 24.92 4.15
CA ASN A 3 -2.63 23.79 4.83
C ASN A 3 -3.25 22.77 3.86
N LEU A 4 -2.45 21.86 3.33
CA LEU A 4 -2.91 20.67 2.60
C LEU A 4 -2.91 19.41 3.48
N LEU A 5 -2.40 19.48 4.72
CA LEU A 5 -2.40 18.37 5.68
C LEU A 5 -3.78 18.05 6.28
N GLY A 6 -4.81 18.85 5.97
CA GLY A 6 -6.14 18.75 6.60
C GLY A 6 -7.16 17.84 5.91
N ARG A 7 -6.78 17.08 4.86
CA ARG A 7 -7.70 16.18 4.12
C ARG A 7 -7.18 14.77 3.90
N PHE A 8 -6.08 14.38 4.54
CA PHE A 8 -5.58 13.01 4.43
C PHE A 8 -6.38 12.09 5.35
N PHE A 9 -7.12 11.15 4.77
CA PHE A 9 -7.72 10.05 5.51
C PHE A 9 -6.60 9.25 6.18
N GLN A 10 -6.37 9.49 7.48
CA GLN A 10 -5.40 8.72 8.28
C GLN A 10 -6.00 7.35 8.60
N THR A 11 -6.01 6.46 7.61
CA THR A 11 -6.25 5.04 7.85
C THR A 11 -4.93 4.41 8.26
N PRO A 12 -4.85 3.71 9.41
CA PRO A 12 -3.60 3.15 9.87
C PRO A 12 -3.15 2.01 8.94
N ALA A 13 -2.06 2.25 8.21
CA ALA A 13 -1.43 1.24 7.38
C ALA A 13 -0.38 0.45 8.18
N THR A 14 -0.30 -0.86 7.93
CA THR A 14 0.59 -1.83 8.57
C THR A 14 1.18 -2.77 7.52
N PHE A 15 2.48 -3.07 7.64
CA PHE A 15 3.15 -4.08 6.83
C PHE A 15 2.78 -5.50 7.30
N GLN A 16 2.43 -6.41 6.39
CA GLN A 16 1.91 -7.74 6.74
C GLN A 16 2.79 -8.92 6.26
N GLY A 17 3.88 -8.67 5.52
CA GLY A 17 4.77 -9.73 5.01
C GLY A 17 4.57 -10.02 3.51
N TYR A 18 4.71 -11.28 3.12
CA TYR A 18 4.73 -11.73 1.72
C TYR A 18 3.43 -12.42 1.30
N SER A 19 2.98 -12.14 0.08
CA SER A 19 2.05 -13.00 -0.68
C SER A 19 2.67 -13.33 -2.03
N GLY A 20 3.06 -14.59 -2.22
CA GLY A 20 3.86 -15.00 -3.37
C GLY A 20 5.22 -14.27 -3.38
N SER A 21 5.49 -13.52 -4.46
CA SER A 21 6.71 -12.71 -4.62
C SER A 21 6.55 -11.24 -4.18
N SER A 22 5.38 -10.84 -3.70
CA SER A 22 5.05 -9.43 -3.45
C SER A 22 4.88 -9.15 -1.96
N LEU A 23 5.48 -8.05 -1.51
CA LEU A 23 5.28 -7.49 -0.18
C LEU A 23 3.92 -6.81 -0.10
N LEU A 24 3.14 -7.09 0.96
CA LEU A 24 1.83 -6.51 1.15
C LEU A 24 1.84 -5.40 2.20
N VAL A 25 1.24 -4.27 1.84
CA VAL A 25 0.89 -3.17 2.75
C VAL A 25 -0.61 -3.24 2.94
N SER A 26 -1.05 -3.26 4.19
CA SER A 26 -2.46 -3.32 4.54
C SER A 26 -2.90 -2.07 5.27
N THR A 27 -4.10 -1.57 4.99
CA THR A 27 -4.61 -0.32 5.54
C THR A 27 -6.02 -0.53 6.07
N GLU A 28 -6.24 -0.32 7.38
CA GLU A 28 -7.58 -0.47 7.96
C GLU A 28 -8.48 0.66 7.47
N ILE A 29 -9.53 0.31 6.73
CA ILE A 29 -10.44 1.27 6.10
C ILE A 29 -11.51 1.72 7.09
N LYS A 30 -12.19 0.73 7.71
CA LYS A 30 -13.38 0.97 8.54
C LYS A 30 -13.63 -0.19 9.49
N ILE A 31 -14.12 0.13 10.68
CA ILE A 31 -14.73 -0.81 11.62
C ILE A 31 -16.17 -0.35 11.86
N ALA A 32 -17.16 -1.20 11.63
CA ALA A 32 -18.58 -0.89 11.85
C ALA A 32 -19.44 -2.15 11.96
N ASP A 33 -20.67 -1.99 12.45
CA ASP A 33 -21.65 -3.08 12.55
C ASP A 33 -22.06 -3.63 11.18
N GLN A 34 -22.01 -2.77 10.16
CA GLN A 34 -22.31 -3.07 8.79
C GLN A 34 -21.35 -2.31 7.85
N VAL A 35 -20.90 -3.00 6.80
CA VAL A 35 -20.02 -2.45 5.76
C VAL A 35 -20.52 -2.90 4.40
N THR A 36 -20.71 -1.98 3.47
CA THR A 36 -21.06 -2.27 2.07
C THR A 36 -19.81 -2.19 1.21
N ILE A 37 -19.63 -3.19 0.35
CA ILE A 37 -18.50 -3.26 -0.59
C ILE A 37 -19.04 -3.45 -2.00
N THR A 38 -18.55 -2.63 -2.93
CA THR A 38 -18.80 -2.77 -4.37
C THR A 38 -17.47 -2.94 -5.08
N CYS A 39 -17.36 -3.87 -6.00
CA CYS A 39 -16.14 -4.04 -6.81
C CYS A 39 -16.41 -3.63 -8.26
N SER A 40 -15.49 -2.89 -8.89
CA SER A 40 -15.60 -2.51 -10.29
C SER A 40 -15.30 -3.66 -11.28
N HIS A 41 -14.95 -4.84 -10.79
CA HIS A 41 -14.54 -6.00 -11.58
C HIS A 41 -15.14 -7.28 -11.00
N ASN A 42 -15.03 -8.39 -11.75
CA ASN A 42 -15.28 -9.71 -11.20
C ASN A 42 -14.39 -9.94 -9.97
N PHE A 43 -14.93 -10.62 -8.96
CA PHE A 43 -14.20 -10.91 -7.73
C PHE A 43 -14.59 -12.25 -7.12
N HIS A 44 -13.73 -12.72 -6.23
CA HIS A 44 -13.89 -13.91 -5.43
C HIS A 44 -13.80 -13.56 -3.95
N LEU A 45 -14.70 -14.13 -3.17
CA LEU A 45 -14.62 -14.15 -1.72
C LEU A 45 -14.00 -15.50 -1.33
N ARG A 46 -12.87 -15.50 -0.62
CA ARG A 46 -12.08 -16.71 -0.36
C ARG A 46 -11.52 -16.80 1.05
N VAL A 47 -11.26 -18.02 1.48
CA VAL A 47 -10.54 -18.36 2.72
C VAL A 47 -9.41 -19.30 2.34
N GLY A 48 -8.17 -18.84 2.52
CA GLY A 48 -7.01 -19.53 1.96
C GLY A 48 -7.17 -19.72 0.44
N ARG A 49 -7.25 -20.98 0.00
CA ARG A 49 -7.45 -21.34 -1.41
C ARG A 49 -8.90 -21.65 -1.78
N ASN A 50 -9.81 -21.67 -0.80
CA ASN A 50 -11.21 -22.05 -1.02
C ASN A 50 -12.02 -20.81 -1.40
N ILE A 51 -12.65 -20.85 -2.58
CA ILE A 51 -13.58 -19.80 -3.03
C ILE A 51 -14.95 -20.09 -2.43
N LEU A 52 -15.46 -19.13 -1.66
CA LEU A 52 -16.78 -19.19 -1.01
C LEU A 52 -17.87 -18.59 -1.90
N LEU A 53 -17.54 -17.52 -2.62
CA LEU A 53 -18.47 -16.80 -3.49
C LEU A 53 -17.71 -16.19 -4.66
N LYS A 54 -18.37 -16.11 -5.82
CA LYS A 54 -17.95 -15.30 -6.96
C LYS A 54 -18.96 -14.18 -7.16
N GLY A 55 -18.48 -12.99 -7.47
CA GLY A 55 -19.31 -11.84 -7.78
C GLY A 55 -18.89 -11.20 -9.09
N ASP A 56 -19.88 -10.65 -9.78
CA ASP A 56 -19.74 -9.88 -11.01
C ASP A 56 -19.47 -8.40 -10.66
N PRO A 57 -19.06 -7.55 -11.63
CA PRO A 57 -18.80 -6.14 -11.38
C PRO A 57 -20.07 -5.46 -10.86
N ASP A 58 -19.87 -4.44 -10.03
CA ASP A 58 -20.91 -3.63 -9.40
C ASP A 58 -21.86 -4.41 -8.46
N THR A 59 -21.57 -5.69 -8.19
CA THR A 59 -22.27 -6.46 -7.15
C THR A 59 -21.98 -5.84 -5.79
N GLN A 60 -23.04 -5.44 -5.07
CA GLN A 60 -22.95 -4.98 -3.70
C GLN A 60 -22.91 -6.17 -2.72
N LEU A 61 -21.91 -6.18 -1.86
CA LEU A 61 -21.77 -7.07 -0.72
C LEU A 61 -22.09 -6.29 0.54
N GLU A 62 -23.18 -6.64 1.20
CA GLU A 62 -23.54 -6.14 2.51
C GLU A 62 -22.98 -7.08 3.57
N LEU A 63 -21.99 -6.61 4.32
CA LEU A 63 -21.33 -7.35 5.37
C LEU A 63 -21.89 -6.91 6.72
N SER A 64 -22.27 -7.86 7.58
CA SER A 64 -22.79 -7.59 8.91
C SER A 64 -22.40 -8.68 9.90
N VAL A 65 -22.55 -8.38 11.19
CA VAL A 65 -22.32 -9.37 12.25
C VAL A 65 -23.62 -10.08 12.60
N MET A 66 -23.63 -11.41 12.49
CA MET A 66 -24.76 -12.26 12.84
C MET A 66 -24.28 -13.47 13.64
N ASN A 67 -24.79 -13.65 14.85
CA ASN A 67 -24.43 -14.76 15.76
C ASN A 67 -22.91 -14.88 16.00
N SER A 68 -22.21 -13.75 16.18
CA SER A 68 -20.73 -13.70 16.31
C SER A 68 -19.94 -14.16 15.07
N HIS A 69 -20.60 -14.24 13.92
CA HIS A 69 -19.98 -14.52 12.63
C HIS A 69 -20.21 -13.36 11.66
N ILE A 70 -19.37 -13.27 10.63
CA ILE A 70 -19.60 -12.34 9.53
C ILE A 70 -20.59 -12.97 8.55
N ALA A 71 -21.68 -12.27 8.31
CA ALA A 71 -22.62 -12.57 7.24
C ALA A 71 -22.32 -11.67 6.04
N CYS A 72 -22.50 -12.21 4.83
CA CYS A 72 -22.54 -11.42 3.61
C CYS A 72 -23.88 -11.67 2.90
N ASN A 73 -24.60 -10.59 2.59
CA ASN A 73 -25.95 -10.62 2.00
C ASN A 73 -26.90 -11.57 2.75
N GLY A 74 -26.88 -11.52 4.09
CA GLY A 74 -27.71 -12.34 4.97
C GLY A 74 -27.28 -13.81 5.12
N ARG A 75 -26.24 -14.26 4.40
CA ARG A 75 -25.69 -15.61 4.54
C ARG A 75 -24.47 -15.57 5.48
N THR A 76 -24.54 -16.29 6.59
CA THR A 76 -23.38 -16.47 7.47
C THR A 76 -22.34 -17.34 6.79
N PHE A 77 -21.11 -16.83 6.73
CA PHE A 77 -19.97 -17.64 6.35
C PHE A 77 -19.32 -18.12 7.64
N ALA A 78 -19.13 -19.45 7.78
CA ALA A 78 -18.40 -20.02 8.90
C ALA A 78 -16.90 -19.71 8.77
N VAL A 79 -16.51 -18.47 9.09
CA VAL A 79 -15.14 -17.97 8.92
C VAL A 79 -14.62 -17.27 10.17
N ALA A 80 -15.32 -17.41 11.30
CA ALA A 80 -14.73 -17.04 12.58
C ALA A 80 -13.70 -18.11 12.99
N PRO A 81 -12.51 -17.73 13.49
CA PRO A 81 -12.14 -16.37 13.90
C PRO A 81 -11.33 -15.56 12.86
N ASP A 82 -10.85 -16.18 11.77
CA ASP A 82 -9.77 -15.60 10.94
C ASP A 82 -10.25 -14.78 9.73
N GLY A 83 -11.55 -14.57 9.53
CA GLY A 83 -12.05 -13.71 8.44
C GLY A 83 -11.79 -14.24 7.01
N PHE A 84 -12.13 -13.46 6.00
CA PHE A 84 -11.99 -13.85 4.59
C PHE A 84 -11.40 -12.72 3.74
N GLN A 85 -10.92 -13.07 2.55
CA GLN A 85 -10.43 -12.12 1.56
C GLN A 85 -11.44 -11.95 0.44
N ILE A 86 -11.73 -10.69 0.07
CA ILE A 86 -12.38 -10.33 -1.18
C ILE A 86 -11.28 -9.92 -2.15
N TYR A 87 -11.23 -10.62 -3.27
CA TYR A 87 -10.09 -10.63 -4.15
C TYR A 87 -10.54 -10.54 -5.61
N PRO A 88 -10.01 -9.63 -6.42
CA PRO A 88 -10.46 -9.46 -7.79
C PRO A 88 -10.03 -10.64 -8.67
N ASP A 89 -10.92 -11.05 -9.57
CA ASP A 89 -10.70 -12.11 -10.57
C ASP A 89 -10.25 -11.48 -11.90
N CYS A 90 -9.08 -10.84 -11.88
CA CYS A 90 -8.48 -10.25 -13.07
C CYS A 90 -6.97 -10.53 -13.14
N ASN A 91 -6.48 -10.74 -14.38
CA ASN A 91 -5.05 -10.77 -14.65
C ASN A 91 -4.51 -9.34 -14.53
N GLY A 92 -3.91 -9.04 -13.38
CA GLY A 92 -3.46 -7.69 -13.05
C GLY A 92 -4.29 -7.08 -11.92
N TYR A 93 -4.17 -7.67 -10.72
CA TYR A 93 -4.81 -7.30 -9.45
C TYR A 93 -4.81 -5.80 -9.06
N ALA A 94 -4.10 -4.97 -9.81
CA ALA A 94 -3.83 -3.57 -9.51
C ALA A 94 -4.92 -2.59 -9.96
N ASP A 95 -5.78 -2.95 -10.93
CA ASP A 95 -6.80 -2.03 -11.48
C ASP A 95 -8.21 -2.27 -10.95
N ALA A 96 -8.45 -3.39 -10.28
CA ALA A 96 -9.71 -3.60 -9.60
C ALA A 96 -9.84 -2.63 -8.42
N GLN A 97 -10.98 -1.95 -8.35
CA GLN A 97 -11.28 -0.96 -7.33
C GLN A 97 -12.45 -1.46 -6.49
N PHE A 98 -12.29 -1.38 -5.19
CA PHE A 98 -13.32 -1.67 -4.21
C PHE A 98 -13.79 -0.37 -3.59
N GLN A 99 -15.06 -0.02 -3.78
CA GLN A 99 -15.71 1.02 -3.02
C GLN A 99 -16.13 0.44 -1.68
N VAL A 100 -15.71 1.06 -0.58
CA VAL A 100 -16.10 0.66 0.78
C VAL A 100 -16.96 1.77 1.38
N ASP A 101 -18.26 1.54 1.44
CA ASP A 101 -19.28 2.55 1.78
C ASP A 101 -19.00 3.90 1.06
N ALA A 102 -18.92 4.99 1.82
CA ALA A 102 -18.57 6.32 1.34
C ALA A 102 -17.11 6.71 1.62
N GLN A 103 -16.22 5.76 1.95
CA GLN A 103 -14.82 6.04 2.30
C GLN A 103 -13.93 6.28 1.07
N GLY A 104 -14.35 5.80 -0.11
CA GLY A 104 -13.60 5.94 -1.36
C GLY A 104 -13.30 4.59 -2.02
N TRP A 105 -12.43 4.63 -3.03
CA TRP A 105 -12.04 3.48 -3.84
C TRP A 105 -10.66 2.95 -3.46
N TYR A 106 -10.56 1.64 -3.26
CA TYR A 106 -9.34 0.97 -2.83
C TYR A 106 -8.89 -0.08 -3.85
N ARG A 107 -7.61 -0.09 -4.22
CA ARG A 107 -7.03 -1.09 -5.14
C ARG A 107 -6.57 -2.36 -4.40
N GLY A 108 -6.37 -3.45 -5.13
CA GLY A 108 -5.76 -4.67 -4.59
C GLY A 108 -6.81 -5.64 -4.07
N SER A 109 -6.79 -5.93 -2.78
CA SER A 109 -7.74 -6.85 -2.15
C SER A 109 -8.26 -6.30 -0.83
N LEU A 110 -9.37 -6.83 -0.36
CA LEU A 110 -9.90 -6.53 0.98
C LEU A 110 -9.80 -7.77 1.85
N TYR A 111 -9.37 -7.59 3.08
CA TYR A 111 -9.47 -8.59 4.12
C TYR A 111 -10.54 -8.13 5.12
N ILE A 112 -11.50 -9.01 5.38
CA ILE A 112 -12.64 -8.77 6.23
C ILE A 112 -12.53 -9.70 7.43
N CYS A 113 -12.51 -9.15 8.64
CA CYS A 113 -12.50 -9.93 9.87
C CYS A 113 -13.43 -9.33 10.92
N LEU A 114 -13.66 -10.11 11.98
CA LEU A 114 -14.40 -9.63 13.14
C LEU A 114 -13.42 -8.97 14.10
N ARG A 115 -13.67 -7.72 14.48
CA ARG A 115 -12.90 -7.00 15.49
C ARG A 115 -13.87 -6.37 16.47
N GLU A 116 -13.76 -6.73 17.75
CA GLU A 116 -14.63 -6.21 18.82
C GLU A 116 -16.14 -6.37 18.51
N ASN A 117 -16.51 -7.50 17.90
CA ASN A 117 -17.87 -7.81 17.47
C ASN A 117 -18.43 -6.85 16.38
N GLN A 118 -17.54 -6.22 15.62
CA GLN A 118 -17.84 -5.41 14.44
C GLN A 118 -17.10 -5.95 13.21
N VAL A 119 -17.58 -5.58 12.01
CA VAL A 119 -16.89 -5.87 10.75
C VAL A 119 -15.72 -4.90 10.60
N SER A 120 -14.50 -5.41 10.55
CA SER A 120 -13.31 -4.65 10.13
C SER A 120 -13.02 -4.95 8.66
N ALA A 121 -12.89 -3.90 7.87
CA ALA A 121 -12.46 -3.96 6.48
C ALA A 121 -11.06 -3.37 6.35
N THR A 122 -10.13 -4.18 5.88
CA THR A 122 -8.72 -3.81 5.69
C THR A 122 -8.35 -3.97 4.22
N ASN A 123 -7.85 -2.90 3.59
CA ASN A 123 -7.26 -2.99 2.27
C ASN A 123 -5.92 -3.73 2.35
N SER A 124 -5.56 -4.50 1.33
CA SER A 124 -4.22 -5.09 1.18
C SER A 124 -3.75 -4.98 -0.26
N LEU A 125 -2.59 -4.36 -0.45
CA LEU A 125 -2.03 -4.00 -1.75
C LEU A 125 -0.54 -4.29 -1.81
N GLY A 126 -0.05 -4.70 -2.98
CA GLY A 126 1.39 -4.90 -3.20
C GLY A 126 2.18 -3.60 -3.03
N LEU A 127 3.36 -3.67 -2.42
CA LEU A 127 4.20 -2.51 -2.05
C LEU A 127 4.42 -1.52 -3.19
N SER A 128 4.82 -1.98 -4.38
CA SER A 128 5.06 -1.09 -5.52
C SER A 128 3.76 -0.38 -5.96
N ARG A 129 2.61 -1.06 -5.88
CA ARG A 129 1.31 -0.45 -6.21
C ARG A 129 0.82 0.50 -5.13
N PHE A 130 1.14 0.23 -3.86
CA PHE A 130 0.95 1.19 -2.77
C PHE A 130 1.74 2.47 -3.04
N LEU A 131 3.00 2.35 -3.47
CA LEU A 131 3.85 3.50 -3.79
C LEU A 131 3.35 4.32 -4.97
N TYR A 132 2.64 3.74 -5.94
CA TYR A 132 2.01 4.52 -7.01
C TYR A 132 1.00 5.55 -6.51
N GLN A 133 0.32 5.25 -5.41
CA GLN A 133 -0.65 6.16 -4.79
C GLN A 133 0.04 7.13 -3.82
N VAL A 134 1.15 6.73 -3.22
CA VAL A 134 1.92 7.60 -2.30
C VAL A 134 2.67 8.69 -3.05
N LEU A 135 3.37 8.34 -4.14
CA LEU A 135 4.33 9.23 -4.80
C LEU A 135 3.73 10.55 -5.31
N PRO A 136 2.53 10.57 -5.93
CA PRO A 136 1.90 11.81 -6.35
C PRO A 136 1.68 12.82 -5.23
N HIS A 137 1.47 12.35 -4.00
CA HIS A 137 1.28 13.17 -2.81
C HIS A 137 2.60 13.63 -2.17
N GLN A 138 3.74 13.06 -2.59
CA GLN A 138 5.06 13.38 -2.05
C GLN A 138 5.85 14.31 -2.96
N VAL A 139 5.67 14.18 -4.27
CA VAL A 139 6.42 14.96 -5.27
C VAL A 139 5.48 15.49 -6.37
N PRO A 140 5.61 16.78 -6.75
CA PRO A 140 4.85 17.37 -7.84
C PRO A 140 5.06 16.69 -9.19
N MET A 141 4.00 16.71 -10.01
CA MET A 141 4.07 16.31 -11.40
C MET A 141 5.12 17.13 -12.16
N GLY A 142 5.91 16.48 -13.02
CA GLY A 142 6.91 17.14 -13.87
C GLY A 142 8.29 17.34 -13.23
N TRP A 143 8.49 16.88 -11.99
CA TRP A 143 9.84 16.81 -11.41
C TRP A 143 10.76 15.90 -12.23
N PRO A 144 12.09 16.13 -12.21
CA PRO A 144 13.04 15.25 -12.87
C PRO A 144 12.93 13.82 -12.36
N ILE A 145 12.95 12.85 -13.28
CA ILE A 145 12.72 11.42 -12.95
C ILE A 145 13.66 10.90 -11.85
N GLU A 146 14.91 11.37 -11.81
CA GLU A 146 15.89 10.94 -10.80
C GLU A 146 15.53 11.43 -9.38
N ALA A 147 14.89 12.59 -9.24
CA ALA A 147 14.35 13.04 -7.95
C ALA A 147 13.15 12.19 -7.51
N ILE A 148 12.26 11.86 -8.45
CA ILE A 148 11.10 10.99 -8.19
C ILE A 148 11.57 9.58 -7.80
N LYS A 149 12.61 9.05 -8.46
CA LYS A 149 13.24 7.77 -8.08
C LYS A 149 13.85 7.79 -6.68
N ALA A 150 14.57 8.85 -6.33
CA ALA A 150 15.12 9.01 -4.98
C ALA A 150 14.00 8.99 -3.93
N GLN A 151 12.92 9.74 -4.16
CA GLN A 151 11.73 9.72 -3.31
C GLN A 151 11.09 8.33 -3.25
N ALA A 152 10.99 7.61 -4.38
CA ALA A 152 10.41 6.27 -4.42
C ALA A 152 11.19 5.26 -3.55
N ILE A 153 12.53 5.34 -3.56
CA ILE A 153 13.41 4.51 -2.73
C ILE A 153 13.19 4.81 -1.23
N VAL A 154 13.09 6.10 -0.86
CA VAL A 154 12.84 6.54 0.52
C VAL A 154 11.44 6.10 0.98
N SER A 155 10.40 6.41 0.20
CA SER A 155 9.02 6.04 0.49
C SER A 155 8.84 4.53 0.61
N ARG A 156 9.56 3.72 -0.17
CA ARG A 156 9.53 2.26 -0.04
C ARG A 156 10.01 1.80 1.33
N ALA A 157 11.11 2.35 1.83
CA ALA A 157 11.63 2.01 3.16
C ALA A 157 10.67 2.47 4.29
N ILE A 158 10.06 3.65 4.16
CA ILE A 158 9.03 4.10 5.11
C ILE A 158 7.82 3.18 5.07
N ALA A 159 7.35 2.77 3.89
CA ALA A 159 6.22 1.86 3.73
C ALA A 159 6.44 0.48 4.39
N LEU A 160 7.69 0.04 4.49
CA LEU A 160 8.06 -1.21 5.18
C LEU A 160 8.11 -1.07 6.70
N LEU A 161 8.44 0.11 7.22
CA LEU A 161 8.59 0.35 8.66
C LEU A 161 7.31 0.88 9.30
N SER A 162 6.75 1.92 8.71
CA SER A 162 5.64 2.71 9.24
C SER A 162 4.81 3.26 8.08
N PRO A 163 4.08 2.41 7.33
CA PRO A 163 3.31 2.87 6.17
C PRO A 163 2.23 3.89 6.52
N ALA A 164 1.75 3.93 7.77
CA ALA A 164 0.86 4.98 8.28
C ALA A 164 1.47 6.41 8.25
N CYS A 165 2.79 6.54 8.11
CA CYS A 165 3.46 7.83 7.95
C CYS A 165 3.40 8.37 6.51
N LEU A 166 2.89 7.59 5.55
CA LEU A 166 2.78 8.00 4.15
C LEU A 166 1.33 8.38 3.82
N PRO A 167 1.12 9.45 3.04
CA PRO A 167 -0.20 9.76 2.53
C PRO A 167 -0.66 8.64 1.59
N TYR A 168 -1.78 8.03 1.93
CA TYR A 168 -2.43 7.00 1.12
C TYR A 168 -3.93 7.28 1.08
N GLY A 169 -4.49 7.28 -0.13
CA GLY A 169 -5.89 7.60 -0.38
C GLY A 169 -6.07 8.31 -1.71
N ASP A 170 -7.33 8.27 -2.19
CA ASP A 170 -7.90 8.75 -3.46
C ASP A 170 -7.06 8.67 -4.75
N LEU A 171 -7.69 8.16 -5.81
CA LEU A 171 -6.99 7.62 -6.99
C LEU A 171 -6.66 8.64 -8.09
N ASP A 172 -7.11 9.89 -7.94
CA ASP A 172 -7.16 10.84 -9.06
C ASP A 172 -5.79 11.38 -9.50
N ASP A 173 -4.73 11.19 -8.70
CA ASP A 173 -3.44 11.84 -8.93
C ASP A 173 -2.30 10.91 -9.43
N VAL A 174 -2.58 9.67 -9.82
CA VAL A 174 -1.51 8.76 -10.32
C VAL A 174 -1.04 9.15 -11.73
N TYR A 175 0.25 9.47 -11.89
CA TYR A 175 0.84 9.85 -13.18
C TYR A 175 1.97 8.91 -13.64
N GLU A 176 2.19 8.80 -14.95
CA GLU A 176 3.11 7.83 -15.58
C GLU A 176 4.55 7.89 -15.02
N GLN A 177 5.07 9.09 -14.72
CA GLN A 177 6.41 9.25 -14.17
C GLN A 177 6.56 8.64 -12.77
N SER A 178 5.53 8.66 -11.91
CA SER A 178 5.61 8.05 -10.58
C SER A 178 5.62 6.52 -10.68
N ILE A 179 4.78 5.96 -11.57
CA ILE A 179 4.77 4.53 -11.88
C ILE A 179 6.16 4.10 -12.38
N LYS A 180 6.69 4.81 -13.39
CA LYS A 180 8.01 4.54 -13.95
C LYS A 180 9.12 4.61 -12.91
N ALA A 181 9.12 5.63 -12.05
CA ALA A 181 10.14 5.77 -11.00
C ALA A 181 10.08 4.63 -9.98
N VAL A 182 8.87 4.23 -9.57
CA VAL A 182 8.68 3.11 -8.64
C VAL A 182 9.11 1.79 -9.27
N ASP A 183 8.82 1.57 -10.55
CA ASP A 183 9.19 0.36 -11.29
C ASP A 183 10.69 0.25 -11.58
N GLU A 184 11.31 1.33 -12.04
CA GLU A 184 12.76 1.36 -12.29
C GLU A 184 13.59 1.25 -11.00
N THR A 185 12.96 1.52 -9.84
CA THR A 185 13.57 1.34 -8.52
C THR A 185 13.02 0.13 -7.77
N ASP A 186 12.43 -0.84 -8.47
CA ASP A 186 11.77 -1.96 -7.81
C ASP A 186 12.74 -2.76 -6.92
N GLY A 187 12.29 -3.00 -5.69
CA GLY A 187 13.08 -3.63 -4.63
C GLY A 187 14.20 -2.77 -4.03
N LEU A 188 14.48 -1.56 -4.53
CA LEU A 188 15.50 -0.67 -3.97
C LEU A 188 14.96 0.10 -2.76
N VAL A 189 15.75 0.13 -1.70
CA VAL A 189 15.45 0.79 -0.43
C VAL A 189 16.70 1.44 0.15
N LEU A 190 16.53 2.45 0.99
CA LEU A 190 17.62 2.93 1.82
C LEU A 190 17.96 1.87 2.86
N SER A 191 19.26 1.59 3.05
CA SER A 191 19.78 0.65 4.05
C SER A 191 20.99 1.22 4.81
N SER A 192 21.17 0.81 6.07
CA SER A 192 22.35 1.13 6.87
C SER A 192 23.62 0.41 6.38
N ARG A 193 23.48 -0.51 5.41
CA ARG A 193 24.58 -1.31 4.86
C ARG A 193 24.35 -1.65 3.39
N PRO A 194 25.42 -1.83 2.59
CA PRO A 194 25.28 -2.11 1.17
C PRO A 194 24.76 -3.53 0.91
N GLY A 195 24.19 -3.72 -0.28
CA GLY A 195 23.78 -5.01 -0.80
C GLY A 195 22.37 -5.43 -0.37
N MET A 196 22.16 -6.74 -0.24
CA MET A 196 20.85 -7.28 0.09
C MET A 196 20.53 -7.04 1.58
N LEU A 197 19.32 -6.58 1.85
CA LEU A 197 18.80 -6.50 3.21
C LEU A 197 18.87 -7.88 3.86
N ARG A 198 19.13 -7.93 5.18
CA ARG A 198 19.02 -9.18 5.99
C ARG A 198 18.06 -9.05 7.16
N SER A 199 17.54 -7.86 7.47
CA SER A 199 16.43 -7.68 8.40
C SER A 199 15.79 -6.28 8.23
N PHE A 200 14.61 -6.07 8.82
CA PHE A 200 13.99 -4.74 8.89
C PHE A 200 14.79 -3.73 9.73
N ASP A 201 15.67 -4.20 10.64
CA ASP A 201 16.55 -3.30 11.41
C ASP A 201 17.49 -2.50 10.51
N ASP A 202 17.84 -3.07 9.35
CA ASP A 202 18.66 -2.40 8.34
C ASP A 202 18.00 -1.15 7.76
N LEU A 203 16.68 -0.98 7.93
CA LEU A 203 15.91 0.13 7.39
C LEU A 203 15.69 1.26 8.39
N LYS A 204 15.82 1.02 9.71
CA LYS A 204 15.31 1.91 10.77
C LYS A 204 15.79 3.35 10.69
N PHE A 205 17.00 3.57 10.19
CA PHE A 205 17.57 4.90 10.01
C PHE A 205 16.80 5.73 8.95
N THR A 206 16.03 5.09 8.05
CA THR A 206 15.26 5.76 6.99
C THR A 206 14.15 6.66 7.55
N VAL A 207 13.53 6.30 8.68
CA VAL A 207 12.53 7.16 9.34
C VAL A 207 13.20 8.38 9.99
N VAL A 208 14.51 8.30 10.24
CA VAL A 208 15.33 9.36 10.83
C VAL A 208 16.07 10.16 9.75
N CYS A 209 16.13 9.67 8.51
CA CYS A 209 16.75 10.40 7.42
C CYS A 209 15.83 11.60 7.10
N ASN A 210 16.35 12.81 7.32
CA ASN A 210 15.62 14.05 7.02
C ASN A 210 15.70 14.32 5.51
N PHE A 211 15.18 13.38 4.71
CA PHE A 211 15.20 13.46 3.25
C PHE A 211 14.43 14.69 2.79
N ASP A 212 15.15 15.63 2.18
CA ASP A 212 14.57 16.86 1.63
C ASP A 212 14.27 16.66 0.15
N ALA A 213 12.99 16.46 -0.17
CA ALA A 213 12.52 16.28 -1.54
C ALA A 213 12.83 17.50 -2.43
N ASN A 214 12.74 18.73 -1.91
CA ASN A 214 13.06 19.93 -2.69
C ASN A 214 14.55 19.99 -3.02
N ARG A 215 15.40 19.60 -2.07
CA ARG A 215 16.83 19.50 -2.35
C ARG A 215 17.13 18.38 -3.34
N ALA A 216 16.42 17.26 -3.29
CA ALA A 216 16.53 16.19 -4.28
C ALA A 216 16.19 16.68 -5.70
N TYR A 217 15.14 17.49 -5.84
CA TYR A 217 14.78 18.16 -7.09
C TYR A 217 15.94 19.03 -7.63
N GLU A 218 16.52 19.89 -6.80
CA GLU A 218 17.65 20.75 -7.20
C GLU A 218 18.88 19.96 -7.65
N LEU A 219 19.21 18.87 -6.96
CA LEU A 219 20.32 18.00 -7.32
C LEU A 219 20.05 17.24 -8.62
N ALA A 220 18.81 16.81 -8.85
CA ALA A 220 18.43 16.18 -10.11
C ALA A 220 18.53 17.15 -11.30
N LEU A 221 18.20 18.44 -11.11
CA LEU A 221 18.42 19.47 -12.14
C LEU A 221 19.90 19.68 -12.48
N GLN A 222 20.81 19.35 -11.55
CA GLN A 222 22.27 19.36 -11.79
C GLN A 222 22.76 18.09 -12.51
N GLY A 223 21.87 17.18 -12.88
CA GLY A 223 22.19 15.94 -13.58
C GLY A 223 22.62 14.78 -12.68
N LEU A 224 22.44 14.89 -11.36
CA LEU A 224 22.71 13.78 -10.45
C LEU A 224 21.65 12.67 -10.62
N MET A 225 22.13 11.43 -10.60
CA MET A 225 21.29 10.24 -10.58
C MET A 225 20.70 10.00 -9.19
N ALA A 226 19.61 9.25 -9.08
CA ALA A 226 18.91 9.00 -7.82
C ALA A 226 19.84 8.52 -6.69
N GLU A 227 20.76 7.59 -6.98
CA GLU A 227 21.72 7.10 -5.98
C GLU A 227 22.70 8.18 -5.49
N GLN A 228 23.14 9.08 -6.39
CA GLN A 228 24.02 10.20 -6.04
C GLN A 228 23.28 11.25 -5.21
N ILE A 229 22.01 11.50 -5.54
CA ILE A 229 21.11 12.35 -4.74
C ILE A 229 20.99 11.78 -3.33
N LEU A 230 20.66 10.50 -3.21
CA LEU A 230 20.49 9.83 -1.92
C LEU A 230 21.80 9.83 -1.11
N ALA A 231 22.94 9.56 -1.74
CA ALA A 231 24.25 9.64 -1.08
C ALA A 231 24.57 11.06 -0.58
N SER A 232 24.12 12.09 -1.29
CA SER A 232 24.31 13.50 -0.89
C SER A 232 23.39 13.92 0.26
N LEU A 233 22.15 13.42 0.30
CA LEU A 233 21.13 13.86 1.26
C LEU A 233 21.06 13.00 2.51
N CYS A 234 21.47 11.75 2.41
CA CYS A 234 21.44 10.77 3.49
C CYS A 234 22.86 10.23 3.70
N PRO A 235 23.76 10.99 4.35
CA PRO A 235 25.12 10.54 4.59
C PRO A 235 25.12 9.29 5.48
N ASN A 236 26.06 8.36 5.21
CA ASN A 236 26.18 7.05 5.88
C ASN A 236 25.03 6.07 5.62
N VAL A 237 24.34 6.24 4.49
CA VAL A 237 23.27 5.36 4.01
C VAL A 237 23.66 4.78 2.65
N PHE A 238 23.25 3.55 2.39
CA PHE A 238 23.42 2.87 1.12
C PHE A 238 22.07 2.63 0.44
N VAL A 239 22.08 2.53 -0.88
CA VAL A 239 20.95 1.95 -1.60
C VAL A 239 21.11 0.42 -1.57
N GLY A 240 20.25 -0.23 -0.81
CA GLY A 240 20.17 -1.69 -0.71
C GLY A 240 19.03 -2.25 -1.53
N ARG A 241 18.90 -3.57 -1.55
CA ARG A 241 17.80 -4.28 -2.22
C ARG A 241 17.08 -5.23 -1.26
N ILE A 242 15.76 -5.28 -1.35
CA ILE A 242 14.94 -6.22 -0.57
C ILE A 242 15.09 -7.62 -1.18
N ALA A 243 15.38 -8.62 -0.34
CA ALA A 243 15.29 -10.02 -0.73
C ALA A 243 13.81 -10.45 -0.71
N ILE A 244 13.33 -11.07 -1.79
CA ILE A 244 12.03 -11.73 -1.78
C ILE A 244 12.11 -12.94 -0.83
N GLY A 245 11.24 -13.02 0.17
CA GLY A 245 11.16 -14.16 1.10
C GLY A 245 11.70 -13.95 2.51
N PHE A 246 11.63 -12.75 3.09
CA PHE A 246 11.72 -12.58 4.55
C PHE A 246 10.52 -13.23 5.25
N GLY A 247 10.53 -14.55 5.34
CA GLY A 247 9.55 -15.38 6.03
C GLY A 247 10.18 -16.71 6.37
N GLY A 248 10.87 -16.74 7.51
CA GLY A 248 11.21 -17.93 8.28
C GLY A 248 10.70 -17.73 9.69
#